data_AF-A0A7I8JR63-F1
#
_entry.id   AF-A0A7I8JR63-F1
#
_cell.length_a   1.000
_cell.length_b   1.000
_cell.length_c   1.000
_cell.angle_alpha   90.00
_cell.angle_beta   90.00
_cell.angle_gamma   90.00
#
_symmetry.space_group_name_H-M   'P 1'
#
loop_
_entity.id
_entity.type
_entity.pdbx_description
1 polymer ?
#
loop_
_entity_poly.entity_id
_entity_poly.type
_entity_poly.pdbx_seq_one_letter_code
_entity_poly.pdbx_strand_id
1 'polypeptide(L)'
;MDNSGVQSQRSISSISTSTQTHDIHGGVSTSNASEFVNHGVLLWNQTRRQWIGNKRPEKGAQTIREPGLSWNATYDSLLGSSKPFPRSVPLSEMVDFLVDVWEQEGMYD
;
A
#
# COMPACT_ATOMS: atom_id res chain seq x y z
N MET A 1 22.21 -16.74 30.35
CA MET A 1 22.29 -15.80 29.23
C MET A 1 20.89 -15.58 28.72
N ASP A 2 20.20 -14.74 29.47
CA ASP A 2 18.94 -14.09 29.19
C ASP A 2 19.13 -13.11 28.03
N ASN A 3 18.33 -13.23 26.97
CA ASN A 3 18.28 -12.24 25.89
C ASN A 3 16.87 -11.67 25.85
N SER A 4 16.65 -10.69 26.73
CA SER A 4 15.45 -9.87 26.78
C SER A 4 15.41 -8.99 25.54
N GLY A 5 14.69 -9.45 24.52
CA GLY A 5 14.46 -8.73 23.27
C GLY A 5 13.73 -7.41 23.51
N VAL A 6 14.52 -6.33 23.48
CA VAL A 6 14.16 -4.91 23.44
C VAL A 6 12.80 -4.62 22.80
N GLN A 7 11.86 -4.19 23.65
CA GLN A 7 10.59 -3.58 23.30
C GLN A 7 10.87 -2.23 22.64
N SER A 8 10.77 -2.16 21.31
CA SER A 8 10.90 -0.90 20.57
C SER A 8 9.67 -0.02 20.86
N GLN A 9 9.79 0.86 21.85
CA GLN A 9 8.90 2.00 22.04
C GLN A 9 9.07 2.95 20.85
N ARG A 10 8.21 2.81 19.84
CA ARG A 10 8.09 3.83 18.79
C ARG A 10 7.13 4.91 19.28
N SER A 11 7.64 5.78 20.14
CA SER A 11 6.98 7.04 20.46
C SER A 11 6.95 7.89 19.18
N ILE A 12 5.79 8.03 18.56
CA ILE A 12 5.60 9.00 17.48
C ILE A 12 5.33 10.36 18.14
N SER A 13 6.32 11.24 18.07
CA SER A 13 6.18 12.64 18.46
C SER A 13 5.05 13.31 17.67
N SER A 14 4.30 14.14 18.37
CA SER A 14 3.13 14.89 17.90
C SER A 14 3.45 15.76 16.67
N ILE A 15 2.70 15.60 15.59
CA ILE A 15 2.63 16.61 14.53
C ILE A 15 1.67 17.70 15.02
N SER A 16 2.22 18.79 15.57
CA SER A 16 1.47 20.03 15.77
C SER A 16 1.36 20.75 14.42
N THR A 17 0.25 20.56 13.71
CA THR A 17 -0.16 21.53 12.69
C THR A 17 -0.74 22.73 13.44
N SER A 18 0.11 23.75 13.67
CA SER A 18 -0.34 25.07 14.12
C SER A 18 -1.24 25.65 13.03
N THR A 19 -2.56 25.57 13.23
CA THR A 19 -3.53 26.30 12.44
C THR A 19 -3.44 27.77 12.84
N GLN A 20 -2.90 28.55 11.93
CA GLN A 20 -2.97 29.99 11.76
C GLN A 20 -4.12 30.67 12.54
N THR A 21 -3.73 31.63 13.36
CA THR A 21 -4.57 32.58 14.10
C THR A 21 -5.58 33.27 13.18
N HIS A 22 -6.86 33.22 13.57
CA HIS A 22 -7.83 34.24 13.22
C HIS A 22 -8.51 34.69 14.50
N ASP A 23 -8.09 35.84 15.01
CA ASP A 23 -8.71 36.51 16.14
C ASP A 23 -10.15 36.90 15.78
N ILE A 24 -11.14 36.27 16.42
CA ILE A 24 -12.42 36.91 16.70
C ILE A 24 -12.77 36.63 18.17
N HIS A 25 -12.65 37.69 18.95
CA HIS A 25 -12.91 37.82 20.37
C HIS A 25 -14.37 37.42 20.73
N GLY A 26 -14.55 36.51 21.69
CA GLY A 26 -15.84 36.37 22.40
C GLY A 26 -16.15 34.98 23.00
N GLY A 27 -15.92 34.82 24.30
CA GLY A 27 -16.80 34.02 25.17
C GLY A 27 -16.52 32.51 25.32
N VAL A 28 -15.97 32.16 26.49
CA VAL A 28 -16.01 30.87 27.22
C VAL A 28 -16.91 29.76 26.64
N SER A 29 -16.29 28.63 26.26
CA SER A 29 -16.77 27.27 26.59
C SER A 29 -15.66 26.24 26.34
N THR A 30 -14.94 25.91 27.40
CA THR A 30 -14.00 24.78 27.47
C THR A 30 -14.79 23.49 27.66
N SER A 31 -15.28 22.89 26.58
CA SER A 31 -15.75 21.50 26.63
C SER A 31 -15.60 20.84 25.26
N ASN A 32 -14.47 20.17 25.11
CA ASN A 32 -14.24 19.07 24.17
C ASN A 32 -14.54 19.40 22.70
N ALA A 33 -13.69 20.23 22.08
CA ALA A 33 -13.57 20.20 20.63
C ALA A 33 -13.11 18.78 20.25
N SER A 34 -14.00 17.97 19.68
CA SER A 34 -13.64 16.65 19.15
C SER A 34 -12.48 16.83 18.19
N GLU A 35 -11.36 16.18 18.46
CA GLU A 35 -10.23 16.13 17.53
C GLU A 35 -10.73 15.63 16.17
N PHE A 36 -10.29 16.28 15.09
CA PHE A 36 -10.66 15.84 13.75
C PHE A 36 -10.07 14.45 13.48
N VAL A 37 -10.94 13.47 13.28
CA VAL A 37 -10.54 12.12 12.90
C VAL A 37 -10.64 11.96 11.40
N ASN A 38 -9.51 11.72 10.73
CA ASN A 38 -9.51 11.36 9.32
C ASN A 38 -9.92 9.88 9.16
N HIS A 39 -11.18 9.64 8.85
CA HIS A 39 -11.71 8.28 8.70
C HIS A 39 -11.15 7.56 7.46
N GLY A 40 -10.80 8.32 6.40
CA GLY A 40 -10.23 7.77 5.17
C GLY A 40 -8.82 7.18 5.37
N VAL A 41 -7.95 7.89 6.10
CA VAL A 41 -6.59 7.37 6.39
C VAL A 41 -6.63 6.16 7.32
N LEU A 42 -7.61 6.09 8.22
CA LEU A 42 -7.81 4.92 9.10
C LEU A 42 -8.22 3.70 8.28
N LEU A 43 -9.19 3.86 7.39
CA LEU A 43 -9.66 2.78 6.51
C LEU A 43 -8.54 2.30 5.59
N TRP A 44 -7.81 3.21 4.93
CA TRP A 44 -6.68 2.87 4.07
C TRP A 44 -5.60 2.10 4.84
N ASN A 45 -5.23 2.53 6.05
CA ASN A 45 -4.24 1.82 6.86
C ASN A 45 -4.73 0.43 7.29
N GLN A 46 -6.03 0.28 7.58
CA GLN A 46 -6.61 -1.04 7.87
C GLN A 46 -6.54 -1.97 6.67
N THR A 47 -7.01 -1.52 5.50
CA THR A 47 -6.98 -2.30 4.26
C THR A 47 -5.54 -2.66 3.88
N ARG A 48 -4.61 -1.70 3.95
CA ARG A 48 -3.18 -1.95 3.69
C ARG A 48 -2.60 -3.01 4.62
N ARG A 49 -2.92 -2.97 5.92
CA ARG A 49 -2.47 -3.99 6.88
C ARG A 49 -3.03 -5.37 6.55
N GLN A 50 -4.25 -5.48 6.05
CA GLN A 50 -4.81 -6.75 5.58
C GLN A 50 -4.10 -7.27 4.32
N TRP A 51 -3.66 -6.37 3.43
CA TRP A 51 -2.91 -6.74 2.22
C TRP A 51 -1.49 -7.22 2.51
N ILE A 52 -0.84 -6.62 3.51
CA ILE A 52 0.53 -6.96 3.93
C ILE A 52 0.51 -8.14 4.93
N GLY A 53 -0.50 -8.20 5.80
CA GLY A 53 -0.64 -9.15 6.89
C GLY A 53 -1.36 -10.43 6.50
N ASN A 54 -0.60 -11.37 5.94
CA ASN A 54 -0.68 -12.82 6.18
C ASN A 54 0.35 -13.60 5.34
N LYS A 55 1.28 -12.91 4.67
CA LYS A 55 2.32 -13.54 3.87
C LYS A 55 3.51 -13.82 4.75
N ARG A 56 3.39 -14.83 5.64
CA ARG A 56 4.59 -15.63 5.91
C ARG A 56 5.00 -16.12 4.53
N PRO A 57 6.18 -15.79 3.98
CA PRO A 57 6.64 -16.51 2.82
C PRO A 57 6.74 -17.94 3.32
N GLU A 58 5.75 -18.78 2.98
CA GLU A 58 6.04 -20.20 2.96
C GLU A 58 7.30 -20.26 2.11
N LYS A 59 8.38 -20.75 2.72
CA LYS A 59 9.60 -21.11 2.02
C LYS A 59 9.28 -22.33 1.13
N GLY A 60 8.20 -22.29 0.38
CA GLY A 60 7.93 -23.12 -0.76
C GLY A 60 8.81 -22.53 -1.85
N ALA A 61 9.99 -23.13 -1.96
CA ALA A 61 10.91 -23.10 -3.07
C ALA A 61 10.59 -22.06 -4.17
N GLN A 62 11.64 -21.30 -4.49
CA GLN A 62 11.91 -20.82 -5.85
C GLN A 62 11.95 -22.05 -6.79
N THR A 63 10.81 -22.72 -6.99
CA THR A 63 10.63 -23.57 -8.14
C THR A 63 10.51 -22.62 -9.30
N ILE A 64 11.23 -22.92 -10.37
CA ILE A 64 11.01 -22.35 -11.68
C ILE A 64 9.54 -22.63 -12.00
N ARG A 65 8.64 -21.73 -11.58
CA ARG A 65 7.23 -21.76 -11.91
C ARG A 65 7.16 -21.32 -13.36
N GLU A 66 6.35 -22.02 -14.14
CA GLU A 66 5.99 -21.55 -15.48
C GLU A 66 5.50 -20.10 -15.37
N PRO A 67 5.85 -19.22 -16.32
CA PRO A 67 5.33 -17.85 -16.38
C PRO A 67 3.83 -17.84 -16.09
N GLY A 68 3.41 -17.03 -15.12
CA GLY A 68 2.00 -16.87 -14.78
C GLY A 68 1.22 -16.18 -15.91
N LEU A 69 1.94 -15.44 -16.76
CA LEU A 69 1.47 -14.75 -17.95
C LEU A 69 1.80 -15.57 -19.20
N SER A 70 0.87 -15.58 -20.14
CA SER A 70 1.14 -16.13 -21.47
C SER A 70 2.14 -15.24 -22.20
N TRP A 71 3.08 -15.84 -22.92
CA TRP A 71 4.01 -15.11 -23.80
C TRP A 71 3.29 -14.30 -24.89
N ASN A 72 2.06 -14.70 -25.23
CA ASN A 72 1.23 -14.03 -26.22
C ASN A 72 0.13 -13.16 -25.58
N ALA A 73 0.32 -12.76 -24.32
CA ALA A 73 -0.63 -11.88 -23.64
C ALA A 73 -0.53 -10.45 -24.21
N THR A 74 -1.67 -9.80 -24.35
CA THR A 74 -1.75 -8.37 -24.70
C THR A 74 -2.22 -7.56 -23.51
N TYR A 75 -1.94 -6.24 -23.51
CA TYR A 75 -2.37 -5.33 -22.45
C TYR A 75 -3.88 -5.46 -22.19
N ASP A 76 -4.70 -5.39 -23.25
CA ASP A 76 -6.15 -5.53 -23.15
C ASP A 76 -6.59 -6.89 -22.61
N SER A 77 -5.89 -7.97 -22.98
CA SER A 77 -6.22 -9.32 -22.49
C SER A 77 -5.92 -9.49 -20.99
N LEU A 78 -4.96 -8.75 -20.44
CA LEU A 78 -4.55 -8.87 -19.04
C LEU A 78 -5.23 -7.82 -18.14
N LEU A 79 -5.38 -6.60 -18.63
CA LEU A 79 -5.80 -5.43 -17.85
C LEU A 79 -7.10 -4.79 -18.36
N GLY A 80 -7.68 -5.28 -19.45
CA GLY A 80 -9.00 -4.85 -19.93
C GLY A 80 -10.16 -5.30 -19.03
N SER A 81 -9.90 -6.10 -17.99
CA SER A 81 -10.89 -6.53 -17.00
C SER A 81 -10.33 -6.46 -15.58
N SER A 82 -11.20 -6.13 -14.61
CA SER A 82 -10.87 -6.16 -13.17
C SER A 82 -11.03 -7.55 -12.53
N LYS A 83 -11.23 -8.60 -13.34
CA LYS A 83 -11.34 -9.97 -12.85
C LYS A 83 -9.99 -10.46 -12.32
N PRO A 84 -9.95 -11.20 -11.20
CA PRO A 84 -8.71 -11.78 -10.71
C PRO A 84 -8.07 -12.73 -11.72
N PHE A 85 -6.74 -12.78 -11.74
CA PHE A 85 -6.00 -13.74 -12.56
C PHE A 85 -6.29 -15.18 -12.11
N PRO A 86 -6.38 -16.15 -13.05
CA PRO A 86 -6.59 -17.56 -12.73
C PRO A 86 -5.48 -18.16 -11.84
N ARG A 87 -4.27 -17.62 -11.93
CA ARG A 87 -3.11 -17.97 -11.11
C ARG A 87 -2.49 -16.71 -10.54
N SER A 88 -1.83 -16.82 -9.38
CA SER A 88 -1.05 -15.72 -8.83
C SER A 88 0.11 -15.37 -9.77
N VAL A 89 0.12 -14.12 -10.24
CA VAL A 89 1.20 -13.55 -11.05
C VAL A 89 2.20 -12.86 -10.10
N PRO A 90 3.48 -13.24 -10.12
CA PRO A 90 4.53 -12.50 -9.43
C PRO A 90 4.56 -11.04 -9.89
N LEU A 91 4.78 -10.11 -8.95
CA LEU A 91 4.79 -8.68 -9.29
C LEU A 91 5.88 -8.34 -10.32
N SER A 92 7.06 -8.96 -10.23
CA SER A 92 8.15 -8.75 -11.19
C SER A 92 7.71 -9.10 -12.61
N GLU A 93 7.00 -10.21 -12.79
CA GLU A 93 6.55 -10.66 -14.12
C GLU A 93 5.56 -9.66 -14.75
N MET A 94 4.67 -9.07 -13.95
CA MET A 94 3.76 -8.03 -14.43
C MET A 94 4.51 -6.73 -14.79
N VAL A 95 5.55 -6.38 -14.04
CA VAL A 95 6.38 -5.21 -14.33
C VAL A 95 7.16 -5.43 -15.62
N ASP A 96 7.81 -6.57 -15.78
CA ASP A 96 8.58 -6.92 -16.99
C ASP A 96 7.66 -6.86 -18.23
N PHE A 97 6.47 -7.47 -18.17
CA PHE A 97 5.48 -7.39 -19.24
C PHE A 97 5.07 -5.95 -19.59
N LEU A 98 4.82 -5.10 -18.59
CA LEU A 98 4.40 -3.71 -18.83
C LEU A 98 5.50 -2.88 -19.46
N VAL A 99 6.75 -3.08 -19.05
CA VAL A 99 7.92 -2.44 -19.66
C VAL A 99 8.00 -2.81 -21.13
N ASP A 100 7.90 -4.10 -21.48
CA ASP A 100 7.93 -4.57 -22.87
C ASP A 100 6.82 -3.92 -23.73
N VAL A 101 5.61 -3.80 -23.19
CA VAL A 101 4.48 -3.16 -23.89
C VAL A 101 4.74 -1.67 -24.11
N TRP A 102 5.20 -0.95 -23.09
CA TRP A 102 5.46 0.49 -23.21
C TRP A 102 6.61 0.81 -24.16
N GLU A 103 7.65 -0.02 -24.18
CA GLU A 103 8.74 0.09 -25.16
C GLU A 103 8.23 -0.14 -26.58
N GLN A 104 7.38 -1.16 -26.81
CA GLN A 104 6.79 -1.43 -28.13
C GLN A 104 5.88 -0.31 -28.62
N GLU A 105 5.18 0.38 -27.71
CA GLU A 105 4.28 1.48 -28.05
C GLU A 105 4.99 2.84 -28.16
N GLY A 106 6.30 2.91 -27.91
CA GLY A 106 7.09 4.14 -28.04
C GLY A 106 6.79 5.18 -26.95
N MET A 107 6.34 4.77 -25.76
CA MET A 107 6.00 5.69 -24.66
C MET A 107 7.23 6.42 -24.06
N TYR A 108 8.44 6.01 -24.45
CA TYR A 108 9.70 6.55 -23.97
C TYR A 108 10.45 7.43 -24.99
N ASP A 109 9.90 7.61 -26.19
CA ASP A 109 10.49 8.42 -27.28
C ASP A 109 9.98 9.88 -27.33
#